data_AF-A0A4T0TUS8-F1
#
_entry.id   AF-A0A4T0TUS8-F1
#
_cell.length_a   1.000
_cell.length_b   1.000
_cell.length_c   1.000
_cell.angle_alpha   90.00
_cell.angle_beta   90.00
_cell.angle_gamma   90.00
#
_symmetry.space_group_name_H-M   'P 1'
#
loop_
_entity.id
_entity.type
_entity.pdbx_description
1 polymer ?
#
loop_
_entity_poly.entity_id
_entity_poly.type
_entity_poly.pdbx_seq_one_letter_code
_entity_poly.pdbx_strand_id
1 'polypeptide(L)'
;MKTITFVTGNANKLKEVKEILNAPLLNKSLDLPELQGNSTQEIAKQKCKIARDTIKGPVMVEDTALCFEALNNLPGPYIKWFLESIGHDGLNKMLVGFNNTRAHALCTFAYADEQTTEPIVFEGRTFGNIVQPRGPTNFGWDPIFQPDEGNGLTYAEMAKEDKNKISHRFRALDALRYDFINGSLAVNDAELIIPTHLIYHQDAHPSNHISFASRHNKEPFSSITLPDGRIQELWPDHCVANTKGAELHEDIQSSLNSTSNKVVYLEKGTNIDVDAYSAFNASSHNLLHLLKESSTIYVTGLAADFCVKATAIDGQLNGHSITVIEDATKAVSDESNWREKLLKCDIKLIKSTEI
;
A
#
# COMPACT_ATOMS: atom_id res chain seq x y z
N MET A 1 11.75 -16.49 -11.44
CA MET A 1 11.01 -15.27 -11.84
C MET A 1 10.59 -15.36 -13.29
N LYS A 2 9.31 -15.12 -13.60
CA LYS A 2 8.85 -14.92 -14.98
C LYS A 2 9.27 -13.53 -15.45
N THR A 3 9.87 -13.42 -16.63
CA THR A 3 10.28 -12.12 -17.20
C THR A 3 9.05 -11.29 -17.58
N ILE A 4 8.97 -10.04 -17.11
CA ILE A 4 7.89 -9.11 -17.47
C ILE A 4 8.23 -8.43 -18.80
N THR A 5 7.28 -8.41 -19.73
CA THR A 5 7.40 -7.66 -20.99
C THR A 5 6.82 -6.25 -20.82
N PHE A 6 7.69 -5.24 -20.80
CA PHE A 6 7.26 -3.84 -20.84
C PHE A 6 7.06 -3.37 -22.27
N VAL A 7 5.80 -3.05 -22.58
CA VAL A 7 5.40 -2.64 -23.92
C VAL A 7 5.48 -1.12 -24.04
N THR A 8 6.52 -0.64 -24.71
CA THR A 8 6.70 0.78 -25.01
C THR A 8 7.63 0.95 -26.23
N GLY A 9 7.30 1.92 -27.08
CA GLY A 9 8.19 2.42 -28.13
C GLY A 9 9.01 3.64 -27.69
N ASN A 10 8.78 4.19 -26.49
CA ASN A 10 9.46 5.39 -26.02
C ASN A 10 10.75 5.04 -25.26
N ALA A 11 11.90 5.33 -25.87
CA ALA A 11 13.22 5.01 -25.32
C ALA A 11 13.51 5.70 -23.97
N ASN A 12 13.00 6.92 -23.76
CA ASN A 12 13.18 7.65 -22.50
C ASN A 12 12.36 7.02 -21.38
N LYS A 13 11.09 6.64 -21.64
CA LYS A 13 10.27 5.88 -20.68
C LYS A 13 10.96 4.57 -20.31
N LEU A 14 11.43 3.81 -21.30
CA LEU A 14 12.16 2.56 -21.05
C LEU A 14 13.40 2.78 -20.17
N LYS A 15 14.16 3.85 -20.42
CA LYS A 15 15.36 4.18 -19.65
C LYS A 15 15.01 4.50 -18.20
N GLU A 16 14.01 5.35 -17.97
CA GLU A 16 13.56 5.68 -16.61
C GLU A 16 13.00 4.45 -15.87
N VAL A 17 12.16 3.64 -16.52
CA VAL A 17 11.59 2.42 -15.91
C VAL A 17 12.69 1.43 -15.51
N LYS A 18 13.69 1.22 -16.39
CA LYS A 18 14.83 0.33 -16.08
C LYS A 18 15.66 0.83 -14.90
N GLU A 19 15.95 2.13 -14.85
CA GLU A 19 16.70 2.74 -13.75
C GLU A 19 15.93 2.67 -12.43
N ILE A 20 14.60 2.89 -12.46
CA ILE A 20 13.77 2.87 -11.26
C ILE A 20 13.56 1.45 -10.74
N LEU A 21 13.11 0.51 -11.58
CA LEU A 21 12.76 -0.86 -11.15
C LEU A 21 13.99 -1.72 -10.81
N ASN A 22 15.14 -1.47 -11.45
CA ASN A 22 16.37 -2.27 -11.27
C ASN A 22 16.13 -3.81 -11.35
N ALA A 23 15.27 -4.24 -12.28
CA ALA A 23 14.83 -5.63 -12.45
C ALA A 23 14.91 -6.07 -13.93
N PRO A 24 15.02 -7.39 -14.21
CA PRO A 24 15.05 -7.91 -15.57
C PRO A 24 13.72 -7.66 -16.30
N LEU A 25 13.75 -6.70 -17.24
CA LEU A 25 12.60 -6.25 -18.01
C LEU A 25 12.84 -6.51 -19.50
N LEU A 26 11.97 -7.29 -20.14
CA LEU A 26 12.00 -7.44 -21.59
C LEU A 26 11.25 -6.26 -22.22
N ASN A 27 11.87 -5.55 -23.16
CA ASN A 27 11.17 -4.51 -23.90
C ASN A 27 10.63 -5.06 -25.20
N LYS A 28 9.37 -4.75 -25.51
CA LYS A 28 8.82 -4.87 -26.85
C LYS A 28 8.17 -3.56 -27.26
N SER A 29 8.50 -3.08 -28.44
CA SER A 29 7.73 -2.03 -29.09
C SER A 29 6.58 -2.69 -29.85
N LEU A 30 5.36 -2.54 -29.34
CA LEU A 30 4.13 -2.88 -30.06
C LEU A 30 3.41 -1.60 -30.43
N ASP A 31 2.82 -1.59 -31.62
CA ASP A 31 1.88 -0.54 -32.01
C ASP A 31 0.53 -0.87 -31.35
N LEU A 32 0.27 -0.24 -30.21
CA LEU A 32 -0.98 -0.36 -29.48
C LEU A 32 -1.83 0.88 -29.75
N PRO A 33 -3.17 0.74 -29.88
CA PRO A 33 -4.03 1.89 -30.08
C PRO A 33 -3.96 2.83 -28.87
N GLU A 34 -3.82 4.14 -29.14
CA GLU A 34 -3.99 5.18 -28.11
C GLU A 34 -5.49 5.43 -27.93
N LEU A 35 -6.10 4.65 -27.04
CA LEU A 35 -7.54 4.64 -26.79
C LEU A 35 -7.97 5.95 -26.11
N GLN A 36 -9.16 6.44 -26.44
CA GLN A 36 -9.80 7.52 -25.69
C GLN A 36 -10.52 6.92 -24.49
N GLY A 37 -10.46 7.63 -23.37
CA GLY A 37 -11.10 7.20 -22.13
C GLY A 37 -11.25 8.38 -21.17
N ASN A 38 -12.09 8.19 -20.16
CA ASN A 38 -12.32 9.23 -19.16
C ASN A 38 -11.22 9.29 -18.10
N SER A 39 -10.32 8.31 -18.10
CA SER A 39 -9.26 8.17 -17.10
C SER A 39 -8.06 7.40 -17.65
N THR A 40 -6.87 7.64 -17.10
CA THR A 40 -5.65 6.88 -17.45
C THR A 40 -5.77 5.41 -17.05
N GLN A 41 -6.54 5.08 -16.01
CA GLN A 41 -6.77 3.69 -15.58
C GLN A 41 -7.56 2.89 -16.62
N GLU A 42 -8.61 3.48 -17.19
CA GLU A 42 -9.41 2.83 -18.24
C GLU A 42 -8.56 2.56 -19.49
N ILE A 43 -7.82 3.58 -19.95
CA ILE A 43 -6.93 3.50 -21.11
C ILE A 43 -5.85 2.44 -20.87
N ALA A 44 -5.16 2.51 -19.73
CA ALA A 44 -4.09 1.58 -19.38
C ALA A 44 -4.60 0.14 -19.27
N LYS A 45 -5.78 -0.11 -18.67
CA LYS A 45 -6.38 -1.45 -18.60
C LYS A 45 -6.68 -2.02 -19.98
N GLN A 46 -7.33 -1.25 -20.85
CA GLN A 46 -7.66 -1.71 -22.20
C GLN A 46 -6.38 -1.98 -23.01
N LYS A 47 -5.40 -1.07 -22.94
CA LYS A 47 -4.07 -1.21 -23.55
C LYS A 47 -3.34 -2.46 -23.05
N CYS A 48 -3.42 -2.75 -21.75
CA CYS A 48 -2.82 -3.93 -21.13
C CYS A 48 -3.48 -5.23 -21.61
N LYS A 49 -4.82 -5.28 -21.72
CA LYS A 49 -5.54 -6.44 -22.28
C LYS A 49 -5.08 -6.75 -23.71
N ILE A 50 -5.03 -5.73 -24.58
CA ILE A 50 -4.58 -5.89 -25.97
C ILE A 50 -3.12 -6.36 -26.03
N ALA A 51 -2.25 -5.79 -25.19
CA ALA A 51 -0.86 -6.19 -25.08
C ALA A 51 -0.72 -7.66 -24.66
N ARG A 52 -1.48 -8.09 -23.66
CA ARG A 52 -1.47 -9.46 -23.14
C ARG A 52 -1.89 -10.45 -24.20
N ASP A 53 -2.98 -10.17 -24.91
CA ASP A 53 -3.52 -11.07 -25.92
C ASP A 53 -2.55 -11.24 -27.12
N THR A 54 -1.73 -10.21 -27.37
CA THR A 54 -0.68 -10.21 -28.40
C THR A 54 0.59 -10.95 -27.95
N ILE A 55 1.04 -10.70 -26.71
CA ILE A 55 2.30 -11.25 -26.18
C ILE A 55 2.12 -12.70 -25.68
N LYS A 56 0.93 -13.06 -25.20
CA LYS A 56 0.62 -14.35 -24.56
C LYS A 56 1.56 -14.67 -23.40
N GLY A 57 1.66 -13.73 -22.46
CA GLY A 57 2.50 -13.82 -21.26
C GLY A 57 2.41 -12.57 -20.39
N PRO A 58 3.21 -12.47 -19.31
CA PRO A 58 3.21 -11.30 -18.42
C PRO A 58 3.60 -10.01 -19.15
N VAL A 59 2.69 -9.03 -19.13
CA VAL A 59 2.87 -7.73 -19.78
C VAL A 59 2.65 -6.59 -18.81
N MET A 60 3.37 -5.50 -19.06
CA MET A 60 3.18 -4.22 -18.39
C MET A 60 3.11 -3.11 -19.45
N VAL A 61 2.16 -2.20 -19.30
CA VAL A 61 2.00 -0.99 -20.12
C VAL A 61 2.00 0.24 -19.23
N GLU A 62 2.26 1.41 -19.81
CA GLU A 62 2.30 2.69 -19.09
C GLU A 62 1.56 3.76 -19.90
N ASP A 63 0.68 4.52 -19.22
CA ASP A 63 0.15 5.78 -19.71
C ASP A 63 0.48 6.94 -18.76
N THR A 64 0.66 8.12 -19.34
CA THR A 64 1.08 9.32 -18.60
C THR A 64 0.16 10.47 -18.96
N ALA A 65 -0.31 11.19 -17.95
CA ALA A 65 -1.17 12.34 -18.07
C ALA A 65 -0.54 13.56 -17.39
N LEU A 66 -0.87 14.74 -17.93
CA LEU A 66 -0.64 16.02 -17.27
C LEU A 66 -1.98 16.73 -17.12
N CYS A 67 -2.40 16.92 -15.89
CA CYS A 67 -3.75 17.33 -15.54
C CYS A 67 -3.74 18.76 -15.00
N PHE A 68 -4.38 19.70 -15.71
CA PHE A 68 -4.50 21.07 -15.22
C PHE A 68 -5.81 21.22 -14.43
N GLU A 69 -5.73 21.63 -13.17
CA GLU A 69 -6.93 21.72 -12.32
C GLU A 69 -7.95 22.72 -12.88
N ALA A 70 -7.46 23.83 -13.43
CA ALA A 70 -8.29 24.86 -14.04
C ALA A 70 -9.12 24.37 -15.24
N LEU A 71 -8.71 23.28 -15.87
CA LEU A 71 -9.38 22.69 -17.04
C LEU A 71 -10.04 21.35 -16.68
N ASN A 72 -10.43 21.14 -15.41
CA ASN A 72 -11.00 19.88 -14.93
C ASN A 72 -10.12 18.67 -15.31
N ASN A 73 -8.81 18.81 -15.12
CA ASN A 73 -7.77 17.79 -15.39
C ASN A 73 -7.46 17.53 -16.88
N LEU A 74 -7.99 18.31 -17.82
CA LEU A 74 -7.47 18.33 -19.19
C LEU A 74 -6.09 19.03 -19.24
N PRO A 75 -5.23 18.69 -20.22
CA PRO A 75 -5.43 17.72 -21.30
C PRO A 75 -5.35 16.25 -20.85
N GLY A 76 -4.87 15.97 -19.65
CA GLY A 76 -4.89 14.64 -19.05
C GLY A 76 -4.15 13.61 -19.91
N PRO A 77 -4.75 12.44 -20.24
CA PRO A 77 -4.11 11.41 -21.06
C PRO A 77 -3.81 11.87 -22.50
N TYR A 78 -4.42 12.97 -22.95
CA TYR A 78 -4.24 13.50 -24.30
C TYR A 78 -3.02 14.42 -24.43
N ILE A 79 -2.24 14.60 -23.35
CA ILE A 79 -1.13 15.56 -23.28
C ILE A 79 -0.12 15.45 -24.44
N LYS A 80 0.13 14.23 -24.95
CA LYS A 80 1.03 14.03 -26.11
C LYS A 80 0.58 14.86 -27.32
N TRP A 81 -0.71 14.77 -27.68
CA TRP A 81 -1.26 15.46 -28.84
C TRP A 81 -1.32 16.97 -28.67
N PHE A 82 -1.63 17.43 -27.45
CA PHE A 82 -1.55 18.86 -27.13
C PHE A 82 -0.11 19.36 -27.25
N LEU A 83 0.85 18.68 -26.63
CA LEU A 83 2.26 19.07 -26.73
C LEU A 83 2.76 19.11 -28.19
N GLU A 84 2.41 18.11 -29.00
CA GLU A 84 2.78 18.08 -30.43
C GLU A 84 2.13 19.21 -31.24
N SER A 85 0.89 19.58 -30.92
CA SER A 85 0.12 20.56 -31.70
C SER A 85 0.45 22.01 -31.33
N ILE A 86 0.57 22.31 -30.03
CA ILE A 86 0.67 23.70 -29.54
C ILE A 86 1.98 23.98 -28.79
N GLY A 87 2.81 22.97 -28.55
CA GLY A 87 4.10 23.11 -27.87
C GLY A 87 4.00 23.55 -26.41
N HIS A 88 5.15 23.75 -25.77
CA HIS A 88 5.24 24.19 -24.37
C HIS A 88 4.60 25.57 -24.12
N ASP A 89 4.76 26.49 -25.06
CA ASP A 89 4.17 27.83 -25.01
C ASP A 89 2.64 27.78 -25.13
N GLY A 90 2.12 26.96 -26.06
CA GLY A 90 0.68 26.76 -26.19
C GLY A 90 0.05 26.14 -24.94
N LEU A 91 0.71 25.15 -24.34
CA LEU A 91 0.26 24.55 -23.07
C LEU A 91 0.19 25.58 -21.93
N ASN A 92 1.14 26.51 -21.85
CA ASN A 92 1.07 27.63 -20.91
C ASN A 92 -0.09 28.58 -21.25
N LYS A 93 -0.26 28.92 -22.54
CA LYS A 93 -1.32 29.82 -23.02
C LYS A 93 -2.73 29.28 -22.74
N MET A 94 -2.91 27.97 -22.65
CA MET A 94 -4.19 27.37 -22.24
C MET A 94 -4.67 27.83 -20.87
N LEU A 95 -3.76 28.28 -20.00
CA LEU A 95 -4.06 28.68 -18.62
C LEU A 95 -4.15 30.19 -18.40
N VAL A 96 -3.85 31.03 -19.41
CA VAL A 96 -3.83 32.51 -19.27
C VAL A 96 -5.20 33.07 -18.84
N GLY A 97 -6.30 32.42 -19.24
CA GLY A 97 -7.66 32.81 -18.85
C GLY A 97 -8.06 32.40 -17.42
N PHE A 98 -7.18 31.73 -16.68
CA PHE A 98 -7.47 31.16 -15.37
C PHE A 98 -6.50 31.72 -14.32
N ASN A 99 -7.00 31.98 -13.12
CA ASN A 99 -6.16 32.41 -11.98
C ASN A 99 -5.45 31.24 -11.28
N ASN A 100 -5.57 30.02 -11.83
CA ASN A 100 -5.04 28.79 -11.24
C ASN A 100 -4.15 28.08 -12.25
N THR A 101 -2.87 27.94 -11.93
CA THR A 101 -1.90 27.16 -12.72
C THR A 101 -1.58 25.80 -12.09
N ARG A 102 -2.31 25.42 -11.04
CA ARG A 102 -2.13 24.15 -10.35
C ARG A 102 -2.37 22.99 -11.30
N ALA A 103 -1.47 22.02 -11.21
CA ALA A 103 -1.52 20.81 -12.02
C ALA A 103 -0.95 19.62 -11.26
N HIS A 104 -1.24 18.43 -11.78
CA HIS A 104 -0.54 17.23 -11.36
C HIS A 104 -0.14 16.39 -12.56
N ALA A 105 1.06 15.83 -12.47
CA ALA A 105 1.51 14.76 -13.33
C ALA A 105 0.98 13.43 -12.79
N LEU A 106 0.44 12.58 -13.66
CA LEU A 106 -0.09 11.27 -13.32
C LEU A 106 0.57 10.22 -14.20
N CYS A 107 1.12 9.17 -13.60
CA CYS A 107 1.59 7.99 -14.29
C CYS A 107 0.72 6.81 -13.86
N THR A 108 0.30 5.99 -14.82
CA THR A 108 -0.53 4.82 -14.59
C THR A 108 0.12 3.63 -15.28
N PHE A 109 0.58 2.66 -14.50
CA PHE A 109 1.00 1.36 -15.01
C PHE A 109 -0.16 0.38 -14.96
N ALA A 110 -0.27 -0.50 -15.95
CA ALA A 110 -1.17 -1.63 -15.91
C ALA A 110 -0.43 -2.93 -16.21
N TYR A 111 -0.66 -3.94 -15.38
CA TYR A 111 -0.04 -5.25 -15.46
C TYR A 111 -1.09 -6.35 -15.64
N ALA A 112 -0.78 -7.33 -16.48
CA ALA A 112 -1.58 -8.54 -16.60
C ALA A 112 -0.71 -9.73 -17.00
N ASP A 113 -1.05 -10.91 -16.49
CA ASP A 113 -0.53 -12.19 -16.93
C ASP A 113 -1.66 -13.14 -17.41
N GLU A 114 -1.32 -14.40 -17.67
CA GLU A 114 -2.24 -15.44 -18.14
C GLU A 114 -3.36 -15.77 -17.14
N GLN A 115 -3.14 -15.53 -15.85
CA GLN A 115 -4.11 -15.84 -14.78
C GLN A 115 -4.94 -14.62 -14.38
N THR A 116 -4.48 -13.42 -14.75
CA THR A 116 -5.13 -12.15 -14.43
C THR A 116 -6.45 -11.98 -15.19
N THR A 117 -7.59 -11.92 -14.49
CA THR A 117 -8.91 -11.68 -15.13
C THR A 117 -9.06 -10.21 -15.57
N GLU A 118 -8.68 -9.26 -14.72
CA GLU A 118 -8.68 -7.83 -15.00
C GLU A 118 -7.30 -7.22 -14.69
N PRO A 119 -6.73 -6.38 -15.57
CA PRO A 119 -5.40 -5.80 -15.34
C PRO A 119 -5.34 -5.01 -14.03
N ILE A 120 -4.26 -5.25 -13.28
CA ILE A 120 -3.93 -4.55 -12.05
C ILE A 120 -3.32 -3.20 -12.44
N VAL A 121 -3.72 -2.12 -11.76
CA VAL A 121 -3.31 -0.75 -12.08
C VAL A 121 -2.58 -0.13 -10.90
N PHE A 122 -1.50 0.59 -11.18
CA PHE A 122 -0.68 1.31 -10.22
C PHE A 122 -0.57 2.77 -10.65
N GLU A 123 -0.82 3.70 -9.74
CA GLU A 123 -0.78 5.12 -10.03
C GLU A 123 0.21 5.85 -9.16
N GLY A 124 0.89 6.82 -9.76
CA GLY A 124 1.72 7.77 -9.04
C GLY A 124 1.39 9.18 -9.50
N ARG A 125 1.26 10.08 -8.54
CA ARG A 125 0.93 11.49 -8.78
C ARG A 125 1.99 12.39 -8.19
N THR A 126 2.35 13.43 -8.92
CA THR A 126 3.14 14.55 -8.38
C THR A 126 2.38 15.83 -8.63
N PHE A 127 2.13 16.59 -7.57
CA PHE A 127 1.49 17.88 -7.66
C PHE A 127 2.53 18.98 -7.89
N GLY A 128 2.11 20.03 -8.57
CA GLY A 128 2.97 21.13 -8.95
C GLY A 128 2.19 22.25 -9.62
N ASN A 129 2.90 23.10 -10.33
CA ASN A 129 2.31 24.19 -11.09
C ASN A 129 2.83 24.18 -12.53
N ILE A 130 1.99 24.63 -13.45
CA ILE A 130 2.41 24.94 -14.81
C ILE A 130 3.09 26.30 -14.81
N VAL A 131 4.28 26.34 -15.39
CA VAL A 131 5.16 27.50 -15.45
C VAL A 131 5.68 27.70 -16.86
N GLN A 132 6.19 28.90 -17.12
CA GLN A 132 6.91 29.19 -18.36
C GLN A 132 8.07 28.19 -18.54
N PRO A 133 8.30 27.71 -19.77
CA PRO A 133 9.24 26.63 -20.02
C PRO A 133 10.67 27.00 -19.61
N ARG A 134 11.30 26.15 -18.81
CA ARG A 134 12.72 26.25 -18.41
C ARG A 134 13.41 24.89 -18.50
N GLY A 135 14.71 24.90 -18.77
CA GLY A 135 15.51 23.69 -18.97
C GLY A 135 15.42 23.12 -20.40
N PRO A 136 16.05 21.95 -20.66
CA PRO A 136 16.07 21.30 -21.98
C PRO A 136 14.68 20.83 -22.44
N THR A 137 14.34 21.05 -23.70
CA THR A 137 13.01 20.72 -24.28
C THR A 137 12.94 19.34 -24.93
N ASN A 138 13.92 18.47 -24.66
CA ASN A 138 14.10 17.18 -25.33
C ASN A 138 13.22 16.05 -24.76
N PHE A 139 12.52 16.26 -23.64
CA PHE A 139 11.66 15.23 -23.06
C PHE A 139 10.29 15.75 -22.62
N GLY A 140 9.30 15.54 -23.48
CA GLY A 140 7.89 15.75 -23.15
C GLY A 140 7.60 17.17 -22.65
N TRP A 141 6.74 17.26 -21.65
CA TRP A 141 6.27 18.51 -21.04
C TRP A 141 7.05 18.89 -19.78
N ASP A 142 8.15 18.19 -19.48
CA ASP A 142 9.01 18.45 -18.31
C ASP A 142 9.42 19.94 -18.15
N PRO A 143 9.69 20.72 -19.22
CA PRO A 143 10.07 22.12 -19.09
C PRO A 143 9.01 23.03 -18.46
N ILE A 144 7.74 22.64 -18.50
CA ILE A 144 6.64 23.50 -18.04
C ILE A 144 6.04 23.05 -16.71
N PHE A 145 6.50 21.93 -16.14
CA PHE A 145 5.97 21.41 -14.90
C PHE A 145 6.98 21.61 -13.77
N GLN A 146 6.60 22.44 -12.79
CA GLN A 146 7.35 22.66 -11.56
C GLN A 146 6.69 21.89 -10.42
N PRO A 147 7.23 20.73 -10.02
CA PRO A 147 6.71 19.98 -8.87
C PRO A 147 6.92 20.76 -7.57
N ASP A 148 6.03 20.56 -6.59
CA ASP A 148 6.15 21.21 -5.27
C ASP A 148 7.45 20.82 -4.56
N GLU A 149 7.85 19.57 -4.71
CA GLU A 149 9.06 18.99 -4.10
C GLU A 149 10.32 19.22 -4.94
N GLY A 150 10.24 20.02 -6.02
CA GLY A 150 11.36 20.28 -6.95
C GLY A 150 12.26 21.44 -6.58
N ASN A 151 12.13 22.03 -5.39
CA ASN A 151 12.90 23.21 -4.96
C ASN A 151 12.84 24.38 -5.96
N GLY A 152 11.69 24.57 -6.62
CA GLY A 152 11.47 25.64 -7.62
C GLY A 152 11.95 25.33 -9.05
N LEU A 153 12.60 24.18 -9.26
CA LEU A 153 13.03 23.73 -10.58
C LEU A 153 11.89 23.06 -11.35
N THR A 154 11.89 23.19 -12.67
CA THR A 154 11.04 22.34 -13.53
C THR A 154 11.64 20.94 -13.61
N TYR A 155 10.85 19.93 -13.99
CA TYR A 155 11.39 18.59 -14.21
C TYR A 155 12.55 18.57 -15.22
N ALA A 156 12.57 19.49 -16.19
CA ALA A 156 13.66 19.57 -17.16
C ALA A 156 14.94 20.19 -16.57
N GLU A 157 14.82 21.05 -15.57
CA GLU A 157 15.97 21.65 -14.87
C GLU A 157 16.59 20.70 -13.83
N MET A 158 15.85 19.68 -13.40
CA MET A 158 16.32 18.71 -12.40
C MET A 158 17.34 17.72 -13.00
N ALA A 159 18.33 17.35 -12.19
CA ALA A 159 19.13 16.16 -12.47
C ALA A 159 18.23 14.92 -12.49
N LYS A 160 18.57 13.95 -13.33
CA LYS A 160 17.70 12.78 -13.57
C LYS A 160 17.47 11.98 -12.30
N GLU A 161 18.52 11.82 -11.50
CA GLU A 161 18.49 11.08 -10.23
C GLU A 161 17.57 11.75 -9.20
N ASP A 162 17.50 13.08 -9.19
CA ASP A 162 16.65 13.83 -8.28
C ASP A 162 15.20 13.87 -8.75
N LYS A 163 14.97 14.02 -10.06
CA LYS A 163 13.64 13.87 -10.66
C LYS A 163 13.07 12.49 -10.35
N ASN A 164 13.88 11.44 -10.50
CA ASN A 164 13.47 10.06 -10.23
C ASN A 164 13.07 9.83 -8.78
N LYS A 165 13.42 10.68 -7.79
CA LYS A 165 12.96 10.50 -6.39
C LYS A 165 11.54 11.02 -6.14
N ILE A 166 11.10 12.01 -6.91
CA ILE A 166 9.83 12.72 -6.67
C ILE A 166 8.81 12.53 -7.81
N SER A 167 9.23 11.92 -8.92
CA SER A 167 8.39 11.84 -10.11
C SER A 167 7.16 10.94 -9.92
N HIS A 168 6.07 11.34 -10.56
CA HIS A 168 4.86 10.56 -10.73
C HIS A 168 5.14 9.14 -11.26
N ARG A 169 6.09 8.98 -12.18
CA ARG A 169 6.52 7.67 -12.68
C ARG A 169 7.23 6.85 -11.61
N PHE A 170 8.14 7.45 -10.84
CA PHE A 170 8.73 6.79 -9.68
C PHE A 170 7.66 6.37 -8.70
N ARG A 171 6.75 7.26 -8.29
CA ARG A 171 5.66 6.92 -7.38
C ARG A 171 4.77 5.79 -7.89
N ALA A 172 4.51 5.73 -9.20
CA ALA A 172 3.73 4.66 -9.81
C ALA A 172 4.49 3.32 -9.84
N LEU A 173 5.80 3.38 -10.11
CA LEU A 173 6.70 2.22 -10.07
C LEU A 173 7.06 1.81 -8.64
N ASP A 174 7.03 2.74 -7.69
CA ASP A 174 7.19 2.52 -6.28
C ASP A 174 5.89 1.95 -5.70
N ALA A 175 4.73 2.29 -6.27
CA ALA A 175 3.49 1.55 -6.03
C ALA A 175 3.49 0.14 -6.66
N LEU A 176 4.30 -0.11 -7.70
CA LEU A 176 4.65 -1.46 -8.18
C LEU A 176 5.67 -2.14 -7.26
N ARG A 177 6.33 -1.37 -6.38
CA ARG A 177 7.25 -1.89 -5.38
C ARG A 177 6.52 -2.07 -4.07
N TYR A 178 6.48 -3.29 -3.57
CA TYR A 178 6.17 -3.43 -2.16
C TYR A 178 7.43 -3.01 -1.41
N ASP A 179 7.33 -2.02 -0.52
CA ASP A 179 8.48 -1.48 0.21
C ASP A 179 9.33 -2.58 0.90
N PHE A 180 8.72 -3.74 1.20
CA PHE A 180 9.33 -4.93 1.79
C PHE A 180 9.65 -6.10 0.83
N ILE A 181 9.31 -6.03 -0.47
CA ILE A 181 9.61 -7.09 -1.46
C ILE A 181 10.64 -6.61 -2.48
N ASN A 182 10.53 -5.38 -2.96
CA ASN A 182 11.37 -4.83 -4.03
C ASN A 182 11.55 -3.30 -3.95
N GLY A 183 11.02 -2.64 -2.92
CA GLY A 183 11.20 -1.22 -2.65
C GLY A 183 12.39 -0.91 -1.74
N SER A 184 12.32 0.21 -1.03
CA SER A 184 13.45 0.79 -0.29
C SER A 184 13.93 -0.07 0.90
N LEU A 185 13.16 -1.09 1.28
CA LEU A 185 13.37 -2.01 2.39
C LEU A 185 13.17 -3.50 2.00
N ALA A 186 13.42 -3.84 0.73
CA ALA A 186 13.18 -5.17 0.16
C ALA A 186 13.83 -6.34 0.95
N VAL A 187 13.04 -7.38 1.23
CA VAL A 187 13.43 -8.68 1.80
C VAL A 187 13.33 -9.75 0.71
N ASN A 188 14.39 -10.55 0.53
CA ASN A 188 14.44 -11.62 -0.49
C ASN A 188 13.32 -12.66 -0.27
N ASP A 189 12.72 -13.15 -1.36
CA ASP A 189 11.78 -14.29 -1.42
C ASP A 189 10.37 -14.12 -0.82
N ALA A 190 9.92 -12.88 -0.59
CA ALA A 190 8.59 -12.58 -0.04
C ALA A 190 7.38 -12.99 -0.93
N GLU A 191 7.62 -13.49 -2.15
CA GLU A 191 6.60 -13.94 -3.11
C GLU A 191 6.15 -15.41 -2.93
N LEU A 192 6.64 -16.12 -1.91
CA LEU A 192 6.33 -17.54 -1.65
C LEU A 192 5.21 -17.80 -0.64
N ILE A 193 4.55 -16.77 -0.11
CA ILE A 193 3.82 -16.87 1.15
C ILE A 193 2.33 -16.54 0.96
N ILE A 194 1.46 -17.56 0.83
CA ILE A 194 0.00 -17.34 0.90
C ILE A 194 -0.69 -18.49 1.68
N PRO A 195 -1.27 -18.24 2.87
CA PRO A 195 -2.15 -19.19 3.55
C PRO A 195 -3.60 -19.16 3.02
N THR A 196 -4.36 -20.23 3.30
CA THR A 196 -5.70 -20.52 2.70
C THR A 196 -6.89 -19.77 3.31
N HIS A 197 -6.75 -19.14 4.48
CA HIS A 197 -7.78 -18.32 5.15
C HIS A 197 -7.10 -17.16 5.88
N LEU A 198 -7.70 -15.96 5.83
CA LEU A 198 -7.11 -14.76 6.41
C LEU A 198 -8.07 -14.15 7.44
N ILE A 199 -7.66 -14.12 8.71
CA ILE A 199 -8.50 -13.70 9.85
C ILE A 199 -7.89 -12.44 10.46
N TYR A 200 -8.64 -11.34 10.45
CA TYR A 200 -8.25 -10.07 11.04
C TYR A 200 -8.97 -9.83 12.36
N HIS A 201 -8.26 -9.22 13.29
CA HIS A 201 -8.81 -8.79 14.56
C HIS A 201 -8.47 -7.32 14.80
N GLN A 202 -9.43 -6.58 15.33
CA GLN A 202 -9.41 -5.13 15.48
C GLN A 202 -9.88 -4.75 16.88
N ASP A 203 -9.16 -3.83 17.54
CA ASP A 203 -9.61 -3.22 18.78
C ASP A 203 -10.71 -2.19 18.50
N ALA A 204 -11.81 -2.29 19.23
CA ALA A 204 -12.95 -1.38 19.12
C ALA A 204 -13.55 -1.09 20.50
N HIS A 205 -12.86 -0.26 21.28
CA HIS A 205 -13.19 0.00 22.67
C HIS A 205 -14.31 1.05 22.85
N PRO A 206 -15.27 0.87 23.77
CA PRO A 206 -16.16 1.96 24.18
C PRO A 206 -15.39 3.14 24.79
N SER A 207 -15.90 4.37 24.70
CA SER A 207 -15.26 5.63 25.15
C SER A 207 -15.06 5.79 26.68
N ASN A 208 -15.10 4.71 27.44
CA ASN A 208 -14.82 4.65 28.87
C ASN A 208 -14.43 3.21 29.28
N HIS A 209 -13.66 2.54 28.42
CA HIS A 209 -13.26 1.14 28.60
C HIS A 209 -12.37 0.96 29.85
N ILE A 210 -12.45 -0.21 30.50
CA ILE A 210 -11.76 -0.50 31.77
C ILE A 210 -10.25 -0.32 31.70
N SER A 211 -9.68 -0.51 30.51
CA SER A 211 -8.25 -0.40 30.27
C SER A 211 -7.77 1.05 30.08
N PHE A 212 -8.66 2.04 29.97
CA PHE A 212 -8.27 3.44 29.74
C PHE A 212 -7.92 4.18 31.03
N ALA A 213 -6.79 4.88 31.01
CA ALA A 213 -6.32 5.69 32.14
C ALA A 213 -7.28 6.85 32.48
N SER A 214 -7.95 7.40 31.45
CA SER A 214 -8.97 8.45 31.58
C SER A 214 -10.14 8.03 32.47
N ARG A 215 -10.62 6.78 32.36
CA ARG A 215 -11.69 6.22 33.20
C ARG A 215 -11.37 6.29 34.68
N HIS A 216 -10.11 6.11 35.04
CA HIS A 216 -9.65 6.00 36.43
C HIS A 216 -9.01 7.29 36.95
N ASN A 217 -8.93 8.34 36.13
CA ASN A 217 -8.16 9.56 36.41
C ASN A 217 -6.72 9.25 36.84
N LYS A 218 -6.05 8.42 36.04
CA LYS A 218 -4.65 8.01 36.24
C LYS A 218 -3.83 8.34 35.01
N GLU A 219 -2.51 8.26 35.16
CA GLU A 219 -1.59 8.42 34.05
C GLU A 219 -1.57 7.16 33.17
N PRO A 220 -1.48 7.30 31.84
CA PRO A 220 -1.20 6.19 30.93
C PRO A 220 0.05 5.40 31.35
N PHE A 221 0.06 4.11 31.04
CA PHE A 221 1.12 3.13 31.37
C PHE A 221 1.30 2.85 32.86
N SER A 222 0.39 3.35 33.72
CA SER A 222 0.32 2.94 35.12
C SER A 222 -0.49 1.65 35.28
N SER A 223 -0.62 1.14 36.50
CA SER A 223 -1.46 -0.04 36.78
C SER A 223 -2.33 0.17 38.00
N ILE A 224 -3.48 -0.50 38.02
CA ILE A 224 -4.42 -0.53 39.15
C ILE A 224 -4.74 -1.97 39.52
N THR A 225 -5.21 -2.17 40.76
CA THR A 225 -5.81 -3.45 41.17
C THR A 225 -7.33 -3.32 41.08
N LEU A 226 -7.94 -4.19 40.28
CA LEU A 226 -9.40 -4.28 40.13
C LEU A 226 -10.03 -4.91 41.38
N PRO A 227 -11.35 -4.72 41.62
CA PRO A 227 -12.03 -5.28 42.80
C PRO A 227 -11.94 -6.80 42.94
N ASP A 228 -11.73 -7.51 41.82
CA ASP A 228 -11.54 -8.96 41.78
C ASP A 228 -10.08 -9.41 42.02
N GLY A 229 -9.18 -8.47 42.31
CA GLY A 229 -7.77 -8.72 42.60
C GLY A 229 -6.85 -8.75 41.38
N ARG A 230 -7.38 -8.64 40.15
CA ARG A 230 -6.54 -8.59 38.95
C ARG A 230 -5.79 -7.27 38.87
N ILE A 231 -4.56 -7.31 38.35
CA ILE A 231 -3.80 -6.11 38.00
C ILE A 231 -4.15 -5.72 36.57
N GLN A 232 -4.64 -4.50 36.38
CA GLN A 232 -4.96 -3.91 35.08
C GLN A 232 -3.90 -2.87 34.73
N GLU A 233 -3.24 -3.06 33.61
CA GLU A 233 -2.41 -2.03 32.98
C GLU A 233 -3.30 -0.99 32.30
N LEU A 234 -3.00 0.29 32.52
CA LEU A 234 -3.79 1.40 32.01
C LEU A 234 -3.15 1.99 30.76
N TRP A 235 -3.95 2.15 29.72
CA TRP A 235 -3.54 2.67 28.42
C TRP A 235 -4.08 4.09 28.21
N PRO A 236 -3.45 4.91 27.35
CA PRO A 236 -4.13 6.10 26.84
C PRO A 236 -5.39 5.67 26.07
N ASP A 237 -6.37 6.57 25.91
CA ASP A 237 -7.53 6.30 25.07
C ASP A 237 -7.06 6.01 23.62
N HIS A 238 -7.37 4.82 23.12
CA HIS A 238 -6.95 4.35 21.80
C HIS A 238 -8.02 3.45 21.20
N CYS A 239 -8.05 3.34 19.87
CA CYS A 239 -8.99 2.47 19.15
C CYS A 239 -10.44 2.56 19.66
N VAL A 240 -10.89 3.79 19.95
CA VAL A 240 -12.26 4.04 20.43
C VAL A 240 -13.24 3.75 19.31
N ALA A 241 -14.24 2.92 19.57
CA ALA A 241 -15.23 2.46 18.60
C ALA A 241 -15.90 3.62 17.86
N ASN A 242 -16.15 3.42 16.56
CA ASN A 242 -16.72 4.43 15.66
C ASN A 242 -15.86 5.70 15.48
N THR A 243 -14.56 5.63 15.80
CA THR A 243 -13.60 6.69 15.47
C THR A 243 -12.60 6.19 14.44
N LYS A 244 -11.98 7.11 13.70
CA LYS A 244 -10.91 6.79 12.76
C LYS A 244 -9.75 6.03 13.41
N GLY A 245 -9.50 6.25 14.70
CA GLY A 245 -8.44 5.54 15.44
C GLY A 245 -8.72 4.06 15.69
N ALA A 246 -9.97 3.62 15.56
CA ALA A 246 -10.32 2.20 15.59
C ALA A 246 -10.25 1.56 14.21
N GLU A 247 -10.39 2.30 13.11
CA GLU A 247 -10.46 1.77 11.73
C GLU A 247 -9.15 1.08 11.29
N LEU A 248 -9.27 0.03 10.46
CA LEU A 248 -8.11 -0.56 9.79
C LEU A 248 -7.51 0.43 8.80
N HIS A 249 -6.19 0.38 8.57
CA HIS A 249 -5.56 1.21 7.56
C HIS A 249 -6.18 0.96 6.17
N GLU A 250 -6.32 2.01 5.35
CA GLU A 250 -7.00 1.95 4.05
C GLU A 250 -6.39 0.90 3.11
N ASP A 251 -5.07 0.69 3.18
CA ASP A 251 -4.37 -0.34 2.41
C ASP A 251 -4.74 -1.76 2.85
N ILE A 252 -4.95 -1.98 4.15
CA ILE A 252 -5.39 -3.27 4.68
C ILE A 252 -6.82 -3.51 4.20
N GLN A 253 -7.71 -2.51 4.34
CA GLN A 253 -9.09 -2.62 3.84
C GLN A 253 -9.12 -2.92 2.33
N SER A 254 -8.27 -2.25 1.55
CA SER A 254 -8.21 -2.42 0.10
C SER A 254 -7.67 -3.80 -0.29
N SER A 255 -6.59 -4.25 0.36
CA SER A 255 -6.03 -5.59 0.18
C SER A 255 -7.05 -6.68 0.52
N LEU A 256 -7.89 -6.44 1.54
CA LEU A 256 -8.93 -7.37 1.94
C LEU A 256 -10.12 -7.38 1.00
N ASN A 257 -10.47 -6.25 0.42
CA ASN A 257 -11.52 -6.18 -0.58
C ASN A 257 -11.09 -6.82 -1.92
N SER A 258 -9.79 -6.87 -2.20
CA SER A 258 -9.25 -7.45 -3.44
C SER A 258 -8.89 -8.94 -3.36
N THR A 259 -8.86 -9.54 -2.18
CA THR A 259 -8.48 -10.95 -2.04
C THR A 259 -9.63 -11.88 -2.41
N SER A 260 -9.31 -12.97 -3.11
CA SER A 260 -10.25 -14.07 -3.34
C SER A 260 -10.36 -15.01 -2.13
N ASN A 261 -9.51 -14.83 -1.12
CA ASN A 261 -9.55 -15.59 0.12
C ASN A 261 -10.76 -15.20 0.97
N LYS A 262 -11.25 -16.15 1.76
CA LYS A 262 -12.26 -15.86 2.78
C LYS A 262 -11.63 -15.00 3.88
N VAL A 263 -12.08 -13.76 3.97
CA VAL A 263 -11.71 -12.82 5.03
C VAL A 263 -12.75 -12.87 6.15
N VAL A 264 -12.28 -12.94 7.40
CA VAL A 264 -13.15 -12.79 8.58
C VAL A 264 -12.62 -11.66 9.45
N TYR A 265 -13.52 -10.76 9.82
CA TYR A 265 -13.25 -9.64 10.73
C TYR A 265 -13.79 -9.94 12.13
N LEU A 266 -12.94 -9.73 13.13
CA LEU A 266 -13.26 -9.93 14.54
C LEU A 266 -12.97 -8.65 15.34
N GLU A 267 -13.95 -8.19 16.10
CA GLU A 267 -13.77 -7.08 17.02
C GLU A 267 -13.49 -7.62 18.44
N LYS A 268 -12.50 -7.03 19.10
CA LYS A 268 -12.14 -7.31 20.49
C LYS A 268 -12.15 -6.03 21.33
N GLY A 269 -12.26 -6.18 22.65
CA GLY A 269 -12.29 -5.06 23.59
C GLY A 269 -13.61 -4.26 23.59
N THR A 270 -14.69 -4.83 23.06
CA THR A 270 -16.00 -4.15 22.95
C THR A 270 -16.78 -4.13 24.27
N ASN A 271 -16.42 -4.99 25.23
CA ASN A 271 -17.02 -5.01 26.56
C ASN A 271 -16.34 -3.95 27.44
N ILE A 272 -17.12 -2.97 27.91
CA ILE A 272 -16.62 -1.84 28.70
C ILE A 272 -15.86 -2.25 29.97
N ASP A 273 -16.14 -3.42 30.57
CA ASP A 273 -15.58 -3.87 31.84
C ASP A 273 -14.59 -5.03 31.72
N VAL A 274 -14.26 -5.47 30.50
CA VAL A 274 -13.37 -6.62 30.27
C VAL A 274 -12.31 -6.27 29.22
N ASP A 275 -11.06 -6.24 29.67
CA ASP A 275 -9.91 -6.12 28.76
C ASP A 275 -9.64 -7.43 28.02
N ALA A 276 -9.28 -7.34 26.73
CA ALA A 276 -9.18 -8.49 25.84
C ALA A 276 -7.96 -8.38 24.90
N TYR A 277 -6.98 -9.26 25.13
CA TYR A 277 -5.76 -9.30 24.31
C TYR A 277 -5.83 -10.32 23.16
N SER A 278 -6.44 -11.48 23.41
CA SER A 278 -6.42 -12.60 22.45
C SER A 278 -7.60 -12.58 21.49
N ALA A 279 -7.34 -12.90 20.21
CA ALA A 279 -8.38 -13.06 19.21
C ALA A 279 -9.33 -14.24 19.51
N PHE A 280 -8.90 -15.22 20.33
CA PHE A 280 -9.76 -16.31 20.79
C PHE A 280 -10.79 -15.84 21.84
N ASN A 281 -10.62 -14.64 22.39
CA ASN A 281 -11.54 -13.99 23.31
C ASN A 281 -12.35 -12.87 22.63
N ALA A 282 -12.34 -12.80 21.29
CA ALA A 282 -13.10 -11.81 20.54
C ALA A 282 -14.60 -11.90 20.83
N SER A 283 -15.25 -10.75 20.97
CA SER A 283 -16.63 -10.65 21.42
C SER A 283 -17.64 -10.78 20.28
N SER A 284 -17.22 -10.47 19.05
CA SER A 284 -18.09 -10.48 17.86
C SER A 284 -18.38 -11.89 17.32
N HIS A 285 -17.41 -12.80 17.37
CA HIS A 285 -17.55 -14.19 16.92
C HIS A 285 -16.57 -15.09 17.68
N ASN A 286 -16.97 -16.33 17.96
CA ASN A 286 -16.07 -17.31 18.53
C ASN A 286 -15.15 -17.88 17.43
N LEU A 287 -13.86 -17.48 17.48
CA LEU A 287 -12.84 -17.93 16.53
C LEU A 287 -12.75 -19.46 16.43
N LEU A 288 -13.04 -20.19 17.51
CA LEU A 288 -13.03 -21.66 17.53
C LEU A 288 -14.09 -22.28 16.61
N HIS A 289 -15.21 -21.61 16.39
CA HIS A 289 -16.27 -22.11 15.50
C HIS A 289 -15.92 -21.90 14.02
N LEU A 290 -14.97 -21.01 13.73
CA LEU A 290 -14.52 -20.71 12.38
C LEU A 290 -13.35 -21.59 11.95
N LEU A 291 -12.60 -22.12 12.92
CA LEU A 291 -11.45 -22.98 12.71
C LEU A 291 -11.87 -24.44 12.70
N LYS A 292 -11.21 -25.25 11.85
CA LYS A 292 -11.29 -26.70 11.95
C LYS A 292 -10.48 -27.17 13.16
N GLU A 293 -10.86 -28.31 13.73
CA GLU A 293 -10.02 -29.01 14.73
C GLU A 293 -8.59 -29.15 14.19
N SER A 294 -7.60 -28.77 15.01
CA SER A 294 -6.16 -28.91 14.70
C SER A 294 -5.68 -28.17 13.45
N SER A 295 -6.14 -26.94 13.22
CA SER A 295 -5.62 -26.04 12.18
C SER A 295 -4.18 -25.57 12.43
N THR A 296 -3.42 -25.33 11.36
CA THR A 296 -2.17 -24.54 11.39
C THR A 296 -2.51 -23.06 11.24
N ILE A 297 -2.05 -22.23 12.16
CA ILE A 297 -2.37 -20.80 12.22
C ILE A 297 -1.07 -20.00 12.24
N TYR A 298 -0.98 -19.06 11.31
CA TYR A 298 0.06 -18.04 11.29
C TYR A 298 -0.47 -16.78 11.96
N VAL A 299 0.25 -16.24 12.93
CA VAL A 299 -0.14 -15.05 13.69
C VAL A 299 0.87 -13.93 13.42
N THR A 300 0.36 -12.72 13.19
CA THR A 300 1.18 -11.54 12.95
C THR A 300 0.42 -10.26 13.30
N GLY A 301 1.11 -9.12 13.42
CA GLY A 301 0.50 -7.82 13.67
C GLY A 301 1.24 -6.96 14.69
N LEU A 302 0.55 -5.92 15.17
CA LEU A 302 1.05 -4.97 16.15
C LEU A 302 0.80 -5.45 17.59
N ALA A 303 1.52 -4.85 18.54
CA ALA A 303 1.52 -5.23 19.95
C ALA A 303 1.94 -6.70 20.18
N ALA A 304 3.13 -7.05 19.65
CA ALA A 304 3.76 -8.36 19.78
C ALA A 304 3.79 -8.89 21.23
N ASP A 305 4.09 -8.00 22.17
CA ASP A 305 4.19 -8.20 23.60
C ASP A 305 2.86 -8.36 24.32
N PHE A 306 1.74 -8.10 23.63
CA PHE A 306 0.39 -8.22 24.16
C PHE A 306 -0.47 -9.10 23.24
N CYS A 307 -1.18 -8.50 22.28
CA CYS A 307 -2.24 -9.14 21.50
C CYS A 307 -1.74 -10.33 20.67
N VAL A 308 -0.62 -10.19 19.98
CA VAL A 308 -0.05 -11.28 19.16
C VAL A 308 0.38 -12.44 20.07
N LYS A 309 1.11 -12.14 21.14
CA LYS A 309 1.57 -13.15 22.09
C LYS A 309 0.40 -13.89 22.75
N ALA A 310 -0.62 -13.16 23.23
CA ALA A 310 -1.80 -13.76 23.84
C ALA A 310 -2.55 -14.66 22.84
N THR A 311 -2.78 -14.17 21.62
CA THR A 311 -3.44 -14.94 20.54
C THR A 311 -2.67 -16.20 20.19
N ALA A 312 -1.34 -16.12 20.12
CA ALA A 312 -0.50 -17.26 19.79
C ALA A 312 -0.53 -18.33 20.90
N ILE A 313 -0.43 -17.93 22.16
CA ILE A 313 -0.49 -18.86 23.31
C ILE A 313 -1.87 -19.50 23.41
N ASP A 314 -2.94 -18.71 23.31
CA ASP A 314 -4.30 -19.25 23.41
C ASP A 314 -4.63 -20.17 22.24
N GLY A 315 -4.17 -19.86 21.03
CA GLY A 315 -4.35 -20.74 19.89
C GLY A 315 -3.73 -22.11 20.11
N GLN A 316 -2.53 -22.16 20.71
CA GLN A 316 -1.86 -23.41 21.05
C GLN A 316 -2.60 -24.18 22.15
N LEU A 317 -3.08 -23.48 23.18
CA LEU A 317 -3.88 -24.07 24.27
C LEU A 317 -5.21 -24.65 23.75
N ASN A 318 -5.76 -24.09 22.69
CA ASN A 318 -6.93 -24.61 21.98
C ASN A 318 -6.61 -25.72 20.97
N GLY A 319 -5.37 -26.25 20.98
CA GLY A 319 -4.98 -27.41 20.19
C GLY A 319 -4.57 -27.11 18.74
N HIS A 320 -4.32 -25.84 18.40
CA HIS A 320 -3.86 -25.45 17.07
C HIS A 320 -2.33 -25.44 16.97
N SER A 321 -1.82 -25.70 15.77
CA SER A 321 -0.39 -25.53 15.47
C SER A 321 -0.13 -24.06 15.19
N ILE A 322 0.58 -23.38 16.08
CA ILE A 322 0.81 -21.94 16.00
C ILE A 322 2.22 -21.61 15.55
N THR A 323 2.30 -20.67 14.60
CA THR A 323 3.54 -20.05 14.15
C THR A 323 3.36 -18.53 14.13
N VAL A 324 4.31 -17.77 14.67
CA VAL A 324 4.32 -16.30 14.59
C VAL A 324 5.27 -15.85 13.51
N ILE A 325 4.80 -14.93 12.65
CA ILE A 325 5.59 -14.30 11.58
C ILE A 325 6.35 -13.12 12.17
N GLU A 326 7.63 -13.31 12.46
CA GLU A 326 8.42 -12.40 13.27
C GLU A 326 8.65 -11.04 12.61
N ASP A 327 9.02 -11.03 11.33
CA ASP A 327 9.32 -9.84 10.54
C ASP A 327 8.08 -9.03 10.13
N ALA A 328 6.89 -9.62 10.25
CA ALA A 328 5.61 -8.93 10.12
C ALA A 328 5.00 -8.52 11.49
N THR A 329 5.72 -8.74 12.59
CA THR A 329 5.23 -8.51 13.96
C THR A 329 6.04 -7.44 14.69
N LYS A 330 5.36 -6.51 15.37
CA LYS A 330 6.02 -5.41 16.11
C LYS A 330 5.45 -5.22 17.52
N ALA A 331 6.33 -5.09 18.51
CA ALA A 331 5.98 -4.85 19.91
C ALA A 331 5.60 -3.38 20.17
N VAL A 332 4.84 -3.13 21.24
CA VAL A 332 4.61 -1.77 21.75
C VAL A 332 5.88 -1.26 22.44
N SER A 333 6.52 -2.10 23.25
CA SER A 333 7.76 -1.76 23.95
C SER A 333 8.99 -2.37 23.26
N ASP A 334 10.00 -1.54 23.04
CA ASP A 334 11.31 -1.95 22.51
C ASP A 334 12.09 -2.85 23.49
N GLU A 335 11.78 -2.82 24.78
CA GLU A 335 12.42 -3.65 25.82
C GLU A 335 11.69 -4.99 26.05
N SER A 336 10.67 -5.30 25.26
CA SER A 336 9.83 -6.47 25.49
C SER A 336 10.51 -7.81 25.14
N ASN A 337 10.30 -8.81 25.99
CA ASN A 337 10.83 -10.17 25.80
C ASN A 337 9.81 -11.14 25.16
N TRP A 338 8.94 -10.64 24.29
CA TRP A 338 7.83 -11.41 23.71
C TRP A 338 8.31 -12.65 22.96
N ARG A 339 9.44 -12.55 22.24
CA ARG A 339 10.07 -13.67 21.52
C ARG A 339 10.43 -14.81 22.45
N GLU A 340 11.15 -14.50 23.53
CA GLU A 340 11.56 -15.50 24.52
C GLU A 340 10.35 -16.18 25.17
N LYS A 341 9.28 -15.43 25.43
CA LYS A 341 8.04 -15.97 26.00
C LYS A 341 7.35 -16.94 25.04
N LEU A 342 7.26 -16.61 23.76
CA LEU A 342 6.69 -17.50 22.75
C LEU A 342 7.52 -18.77 22.56
N LEU A 343 8.84 -18.63 22.48
CA LEU A 343 9.75 -19.78 22.35
C LEU A 343 9.66 -20.72 23.57
N LYS A 344 9.50 -20.17 24.79
CA LYS A 344 9.28 -20.98 26.01
C LYS A 344 7.95 -21.74 26.02
N CYS A 345 6.99 -21.31 25.21
CA CYS A 345 5.72 -22.02 25.01
C CYS A 345 5.80 -22.99 23.82
N ASP A 346 6.98 -23.25 23.24
CA ASP A 346 7.16 -24.07 22.03
C ASP A 346 6.44 -23.50 20.79
N ILE A 347 6.17 -22.18 20.78
CA ILE A 347 5.60 -21.50 19.61
C ILE A 347 6.72 -21.13 18.65
N LYS A 348 6.57 -21.54 17.40
CA LYS A 348 7.56 -21.27 16.35
C LYS A 348 7.54 -19.79 15.97
N LEU A 349 8.73 -19.20 15.88
CA LEU A 349 8.95 -17.92 15.26
C LEU A 349 9.64 -18.19 13.92
N ILE A 350 9.07 -17.67 12.85
CA ILE A 350 9.67 -17.73 11.51
C ILE A 350 9.62 -16.36 10.88
N LYS A 351 10.49 -16.11 9.92
CA LYS A 351 10.34 -14.99 8.99
C LYS A 351 9.26 -15.31 7.98
N SER A 352 8.66 -14.28 7.43
CA SER A 352 7.65 -14.36 6.37
C SER A 352 8.16 -15.29 5.26
N THR A 353 9.41 -15.13 4.82
CA THR A 353 10.11 -15.92 3.79
C THR A 353 10.14 -17.44 4.00
N GLU A 354 9.78 -17.93 5.19
CA GLU A 354 9.80 -19.35 5.56
C GLU A 354 8.40 -20.00 5.51
N ILE A 355 7.36 -19.26 5.12
CA ILE A 355 6.00 -19.76 4.86
C ILE A 355 5.89 -20.18 3.39
#